data_AF-A0ABD3BAB8-F1
#
_entry.id   AF-A0ABD3BAB8-F1
#
_cell.length_a   1.000
_cell.length_b   1.000
_cell.length_c   1.000
_cell.angle_alpha   90.00
_cell.angle_beta   90.00
_cell.angle_gamma   90.00
#
_symmetry.space_group_name_H-M   'P 1'
#
loop_
_entity.id
_entity.type
_entity.pdbx_description
1 polymer ?
#
loop_
_entity_poly.entity_id
_entity_poly.type
_entity_poly.pdbx_seq_one_letter_code
_entity_poly.pdbx_strand_id
1 'polypeptide(L)'
;MVWQALLSVRSLVLPPTEDAETWIKFSSLCRKSGRISQARSTLTKLLQFDPESTPETVRYHGDPQVILAYLKYQWSLGENHRRKEAFTRLKDLAMDLSRTPVLQQSMQSGIPGCSIMPLAASVYFKLGTWQWALSPGLDDDCIQEILNAFRNATHCAAEWAKAWHKWALFNTAVKSHYTLRGFSNIAGQFVVSAVTGYFHSIACGAHAKGVDDSLQDILRLLTLWFNDGSTTEVQLALQKGFSLVNINTWLVVLPQIIARIHSNNRAVRELIQSLLVRIGQSHPQARMYPLLVACKSISSLRKQATQEVVDKVRQHSGVLVDEAQLVSTELIRMAILWHEMWMRH
;
A
#
# COMPACT_ATOMS: atom_id res chain seq x y z
N MET A 1 15.80 3.62 -29.16
CA MET A 1 15.96 3.04 -30.51
C MET A 1 15.40 1.62 -30.61
N VAL A 2 15.67 0.70 -29.67
CA VAL A 2 15.19 -0.70 -29.72
C VAL A 2 13.66 -0.84 -29.88
N TRP A 3 12.86 -0.12 -29.09
CA TRP A 3 11.40 -0.21 -29.16
C TRP A 3 10.80 0.28 -30.49
N GLN A 4 11.36 1.33 -31.09
CA GLN A 4 10.86 1.86 -32.37
C GLN A 4 11.14 0.89 -33.51
N ALA A 5 12.34 0.30 -33.53
CA ALA A 5 12.71 -0.71 -34.52
C ALA A 5 11.88 -2.00 -34.37
N LEU A 6 11.62 -2.43 -33.14
CA LEU A 6 10.76 -3.59 -32.88
C LEU A 6 9.33 -3.35 -33.36
N LEU A 7 8.78 -2.18 -33.07
CA LEU A 7 7.42 -1.82 -33.44
C LEU A 7 7.25 -1.60 -34.95
N SER A 8 8.26 -1.06 -35.63
CA SER A 8 8.21 -0.92 -37.10
C SER A 8 8.17 -2.27 -37.81
N VAL A 9 8.90 -3.27 -37.29
CA VAL A 9 8.83 -4.65 -37.81
C VAL A 9 7.46 -5.27 -37.54
N ARG A 10 6.90 -5.09 -36.33
CA ARG A 10 5.57 -5.61 -35.99
C ARG A 10 4.44 -4.97 -36.80
N SER A 11 4.55 -3.67 -37.10
CA SER A 11 3.54 -2.97 -37.91
C SER A 11 3.46 -3.43 -39.36
N LEU A 12 4.45 -4.19 -39.86
CA LEU A 12 4.40 -4.82 -41.18
C LEU A 12 3.42 -6.00 -41.23
N VAL A 13 3.13 -6.62 -40.08
CA VAL A 13 2.30 -7.82 -39.98
C VAL A 13 0.96 -7.54 -39.31
N LEU A 14 0.92 -6.63 -38.33
CA LEU A 14 -0.29 -6.30 -37.59
C LEU A 14 -0.48 -4.77 -37.51
N PRO A 15 -1.68 -4.23 -37.81
CA PRO A 15 -1.94 -2.82 -37.62
C PRO A 15 -1.85 -2.45 -36.12
N PRO A 16 -1.45 -1.21 -35.76
CA PRO A 16 -1.28 -0.80 -34.37
C PRO A 16 -2.52 -0.97 -33.48
N THR A 17 -3.71 -0.99 -34.08
CA THR A 17 -5.00 -1.17 -33.41
C THR A 17 -5.23 -2.61 -32.94
N GLU A 18 -4.58 -3.59 -33.56
CA GLU A 18 -4.67 -5.01 -33.17
C GLU A 18 -3.62 -5.39 -32.11
N ASP A 19 -2.51 -4.64 -32.00
CA ASP A 19 -1.49 -4.78 -30.93
C ASP A 19 -1.47 -3.56 -29.99
N ALA A 20 -2.66 -3.05 -29.62
CA ALA A 20 -2.80 -1.82 -28.85
C ALA A 20 -2.00 -1.84 -27.53
N GLU A 21 -1.91 -2.99 -26.84
CA GLU A 21 -1.20 -3.12 -25.57
C GLU A 21 0.30 -2.78 -25.70
N THR A 22 0.97 -3.28 -26.76
CA THR A 22 2.41 -3.01 -26.97
C THR A 22 2.64 -1.54 -27.28
N TRP A 23 1.78 -0.93 -28.10
CA TRP A 23 1.87 0.49 -28.43
C TRP A 23 1.54 1.40 -27.23
N ILE A 24 0.63 1.00 -26.33
CA ILE A 24 0.37 1.69 -25.05
C ILE A 24 1.60 1.62 -24.12
N LYS A 25 2.27 0.46 -24.04
CA LYS A 25 3.52 0.33 -23.26
C LYS A 25 4.60 1.25 -23.83
N PHE A 26 4.74 1.31 -25.15
CA PHE A 26 5.67 2.21 -25.83
C PHE A 26 5.36 3.68 -25.57
N SER A 27 4.10 4.11 -25.70
CA SER A 27 3.72 5.51 -25.43
C SER A 27 3.99 5.90 -23.97
N SER A 28 3.77 4.99 -23.02
CA SER A 28 4.11 5.16 -21.61
C SER A 28 5.62 5.33 -21.38
N LEU A 29 6.47 4.56 -22.10
CA LEU A 29 7.93 4.71 -22.07
C LEU A 29 8.38 6.04 -22.68
N CYS A 30 7.83 6.43 -23.83
CA CYS A 30 8.11 7.72 -24.46
C CYS A 30 7.80 8.87 -23.49
N ARG A 31 6.63 8.83 -22.86
CA ARG A 31 6.20 9.80 -21.84
C ARG A 31 7.17 9.87 -20.65
N LYS A 32 7.56 8.73 -20.08
CA LYS A 32 8.53 8.68 -18.96
C LYS A 32 9.92 9.19 -19.36
N SER A 33 10.31 9.04 -20.62
CA SER A 33 11.59 9.55 -21.16
C SER A 33 11.54 11.01 -21.63
N GLY A 34 10.44 11.74 -21.39
CA GLY A 34 10.29 13.13 -21.82
C GLY A 34 9.97 13.32 -23.32
N ARG A 35 9.83 12.23 -24.09
CA ARG A 35 9.48 12.26 -25.53
C ARG A 35 7.96 12.36 -25.71
N ILE A 36 7.40 13.49 -25.28
CA ILE A 36 5.95 13.76 -25.22
C ILE A 36 5.30 13.74 -26.62
N SER A 37 5.96 14.31 -27.64
CA SER A 37 5.46 14.33 -29.03
C SER A 37 5.29 12.93 -29.62
N GLN A 38 6.24 12.02 -29.35
CA GLN A 38 6.16 10.63 -29.79
C GLN A 38 5.06 9.86 -29.07
N ALA A 39 4.87 10.13 -27.77
CA ALA A 39 3.77 9.55 -26.99
C ALA A 39 2.41 10.00 -27.55
N ARG A 40 2.25 11.29 -27.83
CA ARG A 40 1.06 11.86 -28.47
C ARG A 40 0.77 11.20 -29.81
N SER A 41 1.73 11.25 -30.74
CA SER A 41 1.55 10.71 -32.09
C SER A 41 1.16 9.23 -32.06
N THR A 42 1.73 8.45 -31.15
CA THR A 42 1.37 7.04 -30.96
C THR A 42 -0.08 6.89 -30.47
N LEU A 43 -0.48 7.65 -29.46
CA LEU A 43 -1.82 7.54 -28.87
C LEU A 43 -2.92 8.05 -29.81
N THR A 44 -2.67 9.14 -30.54
CA THR A 44 -3.59 9.65 -31.58
C THR A 44 -3.79 8.63 -32.71
N LYS A 45 -2.70 7.93 -33.13
CA LYS A 45 -2.80 6.83 -34.10
C LYS A 45 -3.65 5.67 -33.60
N LEU A 46 -3.55 5.33 -32.31
CA LEU A 46 -4.37 4.28 -31.70
C LEU A 46 -5.83 4.69 -31.52
N LEU A 47 -6.10 5.95 -31.18
CA LEU A 47 -7.47 6.49 -31.05
C LEU A 47 -8.17 6.64 -32.40
N GLN A 48 -7.41 6.72 -33.51
CA GLN A 48 -7.91 6.96 -34.87
C GLN A 48 -8.57 8.33 -35.09
N PHE A 49 -8.55 9.22 -34.10
CA PHE A 49 -8.94 10.63 -34.21
C PHE A 49 -8.02 11.50 -33.35
N ASP A 50 -7.91 12.80 -33.64
CA ASP A 50 -7.11 13.73 -32.83
C ASP A 50 -7.98 14.50 -31.84
N PRO A 51 -7.90 14.20 -30.52
CA PRO A 51 -8.77 14.83 -29.54
C PRO A 51 -8.58 16.34 -29.37
N GLU A 52 -7.43 16.89 -29.78
CA GLU A 52 -7.17 18.34 -29.75
C GLU A 52 -7.90 19.09 -30.89
N SER A 53 -8.26 18.37 -31.96
CA SER A 53 -8.98 18.95 -33.11
C SER A 53 -10.50 18.74 -33.03
N THR A 54 -10.95 17.81 -32.20
CA THR A 54 -12.37 17.53 -32.01
C THR A 54 -12.99 18.49 -31.00
N PRO A 55 -14.24 18.95 -31.23
CA PRO A 55 -14.95 19.78 -30.26
C PRO A 55 -15.04 19.09 -28.89
N GLU A 56 -14.94 19.87 -27.80
CA GLU A 56 -15.01 19.36 -26.43
C GLU A 56 -16.32 18.60 -26.14
N THR A 57 -17.38 18.81 -26.92
CA THR A 57 -18.66 18.12 -26.79
C THR A 57 -18.64 16.67 -27.26
N VAL A 58 -17.66 16.26 -28.08
CA VAL A 58 -17.58 14.92 -28.65
C VAL A 58 -17.02 13.96 -27.60
N ARG A 59 -17.73 12.86 -27.32
CA ARG A 59 -17.23 11.79 -26.43
C ARG A 59 -16.05 11.05 -27.08
N TYR A 60 -15.16 10.51 -26.26
CA TYR A 60 -14.12 9.62 -26.78
C TYR A 60 -14.75 8.27 -27.06
N HIS A 61 -14.47 7.72 -28.25
CA HIS A 61 -14.96 6.43 -28.70
C HIS A 61 -13.75 5.52 -29.02
N GLY A 62 -13.91 4.22 -28.86
CA GLY A 62 -12.85 3.23 -29.13
C GLY A 62 -12.50 2.37 -27.92
N ASP A 63 -11.35 1.71 -27.97
CA ASP A 63 -10.88 0.82 -26.90
C ASP A 63 -10.67 1.59 -25.58
N PRO A 64 -11.40 1.22 -24.50
CA PRO A 64 -11.25 1.80 -23.17
C PRO A 64 -9.81 1.84 -22.63
N GLN A 65 -8.95 0.88 -23.01
CA GLN A 65 -7.54 0.88 -22.60
C GLN A 65 -6.74 2.01 -23.26
N VAL A 66 -6.99 2.26 -24.55
CA VAL A 66 -6.36 3.34 -25.31
C VAL A 66 -6.85 4.70 -24.81
N ILE A 67 -8.15 4.83 -24.55
CA ILE A 67 -8.75 6.03 -23.95
C ILE A 67 -8.07 6.36 -22.62
N LEU A 68 -7.97 5.39 -21.70
CA LEU A 68 -7.29 5.57 -20.43
C LEU A 68 -5.81 5.97 -20.60
N ALA A 69 -5.11 5.38 -21.58
CA ALA A 69 -3.72 5.72 -21.87
C ALA A 69 -3.57 7.18 -22.34
N TYR A 70 -4.47 7.66 -23.20
CA TYR A 70 -4.51 9.04 -23.66
C TYR A 70 -4.83 10.02 -22.51
N LEU A 71 -5.84 9.73 -21.69
CA LEU A 71 -6.16 10.57 -20.53
C LEU A 71 -4.98 10.68 -19.56
N LYS A 72 -4.23 9.60 -19.35
CA LYS A 72 -3.00 9.62 -18.54
C LYS A 72 -1.91 10.48 -19.16
N TYR A 73 -1.80 10.51 -20.49
CA TYR A 73 -0.92 11.44 -21.20
C TYR A 73 -1.36 12.89 -20.97
N GLN A 74 -2.64 13.22 -21.20
CA GLN A 74 -3.17 14.58 -21.04
C GLN A 74 -2.98 15.11 -19.61
N TRP A 75 -3.27 14.28 -18.59
CA TRP A 75 -3.02 14.61 -17.19
C TRP A 75 -1.55 14.94 -16.89
N SER A 76 -0.61 14.26 -17.56
CA SER A 76 0.83 14.43 -17.31
C SER A 76 1.42 15.71 -17.88
N LEU A 77 0.72 16.39 -18.78
CA LEU A 77 1.13 17.69 -19.33
C LEU A 77 1.13 18.79 -18.25
N GLY A 78 0.41 18.59 -17.15
CA GLY A 78 0.51 19.42 -15.96
C GLY A 78 -0.37 20.66 -15.93
N GLU A 79 -0.92 21.05 -17.07
CA GLU A 79 -1.82 22.20 -17.19
C GLU A 79 -3.15 21.96 -16.47
N ASN A 80 -3.57 22.93 -15.62
CA ASN A 80 -4.75 22.77 -14.77
C ASN A 80 -6.04 22.52 -15.57
N HIS A 81 -6.22 23.21 -16.71
CA HIS A 81 -7.39 23.00 -17.56
C HIS A 81 -7.40 21.58 -18.16
N ARG A 82 -6.26 21.13 -18.70
CA ARG A 82 -6.11 19.77 -19.26
C ARG A 82 -6.32 18.68 -18.21
N ARG A 83 -5.90 18.91 -16.96
CA ARG A 83 -6.15 17.98 -15.85
C ARG A 83 -7.64 17.88 -15.50
N LYS A 84 -8.35 19.01 -15.45
CA LYS A 84 -9.80 19.02 -15.20
C LYS A 84 -10.55 18.35 -16.35
N GLU A 85 -10.19 18.65 -17.59
CA GLU A 85 -10.78 18.03 -18.77
C GLU A 85 -10.55 16.51 -18.78
N ALA A 86 -9.30 16.07 -18.61
CA ALA A 86 -8.96 14.65 -18.54
C ALA A 86 -9.72 13.93 -17.41
N PHE A 87 -9.94 14.61 -16.28
CA PHE A 87 -10.74 14.09 -15.18
C PHE A 87 -12.22 13.95 -15.52
N THR A 88 -12.83 14.94 -16.17
CA THR A 88 -14.22 14.84 -16.66
C THR A 88 -14.38 13.67 -17.63
N ARG A 89 -13.47 13.53 -18.60
CA ARG A 89 -13.47 12.39 -19.53
C ARG A 89 -13.24 11.05 -18.84
N LEU A 90 -12.46 11.03 -17.76
CA LEU A 90 -12.27 9.81 -16.97
C LEU A 90 -13.55 9.43 -16.21
N LYS A 91 -14.34 10.41 -15.73
CA LYS A 91 -15.67 10.17 -15.14
C LYS A 91 -16.61 9.55 -16.18
N ASP A 92 -16.62 10.07 -17.41
CA ASP A 92 -17.40 9.50 -18.51
C ASP A 92 -17.01 8.04 -18.79
N LEU A 93 -15.70 7.77 -18.92
CA LEU A 93 -15.21 6.41 -19.14
C LEU A 93 -15.63 5.44 -18.01
N ALA A 94 -15.60 5.89 -16.76
CA ALA A 94 -16.03 5.05 -15.64
C ALA A 94 -17.53 4.75 -15.64
N MET A 95 -18.37 5.70 -16.09
CA MET A 95 -19.81 5.50 -16.26
C MET A 95 -20.11 4.53 -17.42
N ASP A 96 -19.36 4.60 -18.50
CA ASP A 96 -19.54 3.69 -19.63
C ASP A 96 -19.12 2.25 -19.26
N LEU A 97 -18.02 2.10 -18.51
CA LEU A 97 -17.57 0.82 -17.98
C LEU A 97 -18.54 0.20 -16.97
N SER A 98 -19.24 1.00 -16.17
CA SER A 98 -20.23 0.48 -15.20
C SER A 98 -21.55 0.06 -15.85
N ARG A 99 -21.88 0.62 -17.02
CA ARG A 99 -23.08 0.27 -17.81
C ARG A 99 -22.89 -0.99 -18.66
N THR A 100 -21.64 -1.38 -18.92
CA THR A 100 -21.34 -2.54 -19.76
C THR A 100 -21.40 -3.82 -18.91
N PRO A 101 -22.28 -4.80 -19.20
CA PRO A 101 -22.41 -6.01 -18.41
C PRO A 101 -21.15 -6.87 -18.47
N VAL A 102 -20.82 -7.49 -17.33
CA VAL A 102 -19.59 -8.28 -17.03
C VAL A 102 -19.27 -9.37 -18.08
N LEU A 103 -20.27 -9.84 -18.83
CA LEU A 103 -20.14 -10.90 -19.84
C LEU A 103 -19.22 -10.56 -21.02
N GLN A 104 -18.92 -9.28 -21.30
CA GLN A 104 -17.97 -8.88 -22.37
C GLN A 104 -16.53 -8.69 -21.88
N GLN A 105 -16.29 -8.60 -20.57
CA GLN A 105 -14.93 -8.42 -20.03
C GLN A 105 -14.12 -9.73 -20.06
N SER A 106 -14.78 -10.89 -20.16
CA SER A 106 -14.15 -12.22 -20.23
C SER A 106 -13.83 -12.71 -21.65
N MET A 107 -14.22 -11.96 -22.70
CA MET A 107 -14.05 -12.38 -24.10
C MET A 107 -12.83 -11.75 -24.81
N GLN A 108 -12.07 -10.89 -24.12
CA GLN A 108 -10.78 -10.37 -24.62
C GLN A 108 -9.56 -11.12 -24.03
N SER A 109 -9.78 -12.14 -23.20
CA SER A 109 -8.72 -12.95 -22.58
C SER A 109 -8.35 -14.15 -23.44
N GLY A 110 -7.56 -13.88 -24.47
CA GLY A 110 -6.95 -14.91 -25.32
C GLY A 110 -5.50 -15.25 -24.96
N ILE A 111 -5.03 -15.09 -23.71
CA ILE A 111 -3.72 -15.62 -23.26
C ILE A 111 -3.76 -16.00 -21.76
N PRO A 112 -3.51 -17.28 -21.38
CA PRO A 112 -3.28 -17.67 -19.99
C PRO A 112 -1.89 -17.20 -19.53
N GLY A 113 -1.82 -16.35 -18.50
CA GLY A 113 -0.56 -15.99 -17.83
C GLY A 113 -0.26 -14.51 -17.63
N CYS A 114 -1.04 -13.59 -18.23
CA CYS A 114 -0.96 -12.17 -17.90
C CYS A 114 -2.07 -11.82 -16.91
N SER A 115 -1.71 -11.48 -15.67
CA SER A 115 -2.63 -10.91 -14.69
C SER A 115 -3.01 -9.48 -15.15
N ILE A 116 -3.90 -9.39 -16.14
CA ILE A 116 -4.43 -8.12 -16.63
C ILE A 116 -5.37 -7.62 -15.54
N MET A 117 -4.84 -6.73 -14.71
CA MET A 117 -5.61 -5.98 -13.71
C MET A 117 -6.90 -5.46 -14.37
N PRO A 118 -8.08 -5.68 -13.78
CA PRO A 118 -9.33 -5.21 -14.37
C PRO A 118 -9.24 -3.74 -14.73
N LEU A 119 -9.50 -3.39 -15.98
CA LEU A 119 -9.41 -2.01 -16.46
C LEU A 119 -10.23 -1.06 -15.58
N ALA A 120 -11.42 -1.52 -15.15
CA ALA A 120 -12.27 -0.82 -14.20
C ALA A 120 -11.53 -0.43 -12.91
N ALA A 121 -10.75 -1.35 -12.32
CA ALA A 121 -9.95 -1.05 -11.13
C ALA A 121 -8.96 0.08 -11.40
N SER A 122 -8.28 0.05 -12.56
CA SER A 122 -7.33 1.10 -12.95
C SER A 122 -7.99 2.45 -13.18
N VAL A 123 -9.20 2.47 -13.76
CA VAL A 123 -9.99 3.69 -13.97
C VAL A 123 -10.44 4.30 -12.64
N TYR A 124 -11.05 3.50 -11.76
CA TYR A 124 -11.49 3.96 -10.44
C TYR A 124 -10.32 4.43 -9.57
N PHE A 125 -9.18 3.71 -9.61
CA PHE A 125 -7.96 4.14 -8.95
C PHE A 125 -7.50 5.50 -9.46
N LYS A 126 -7.51 5.72 -10.78
CA LYS A 126 -7.12 7.00 -11.37
C LYS A 126 -8.09 8.11 -10.99
N LEU A 127 -9.40 7.85 -11.01
CA LEU A 127 -10.43 8.79 -10.58
C LEU A 127 -10.16 9.31 -9.17
N GLY A 128 -10.02 8.41 -8.20
CA GLY A 128 -9.75 8.80 -6.81
C GLY A 128 -8.44 9.59 -6.68
N THR A 129 -7.36 9.17 -7.36
CA THR A 129 -6.09 9.90 -7.30
C THR A 129 -6.14 11.30 -7.93
N TRP A 130 -6.89 11.46 -9.01
CA TRP A 130 -6.98 12.73 -9.74
C TRP A 130 -7.92 13.69 -9.03
N GLN A 131 -9.05 13.20 -8.54
CA GLN A 131 -9.96 13.99 -7.72
C GLN A 131 -9.28 14.50 -6.46
N TRP A 132 -8.55 13.63 -5.74
CA TRP A 132 -7.80 14.05 -4.57
C TRP A 132 -6.74 15.12 -4.90
N ALA A 133 -6.08 15.02 -6.06
CA ALA A 133 -5.12 16.02 -6.50
C ALA A 133 -5.76 17.36 -6.91
N LEU A 134 -7.01 17.35 -7.39
CA LEU A 134 -7.76 18.55 -7.77
C LEU A 134 -8.46 19.23 -6.58
N SER A 135 -8.77 18.47 -5.52
CA SER A 135 -9.50 18.92 -4.34
C SER A 135 -8.63 18.89 -3.07
N PRO A 136 -7.65 19.80 -2.90
CA PRO A 136 -6.80 19.82 -1.72
C PRO A 136 -7.53 20.23 -0.43
N GLY A 137 -8.69 20.91 -0.55
CA GLY A 137 -9.49 21.39 0.58
C GLY A 137 -10.31 20.31 1.32
N LEU A 138 -10.47 19.13 0.72
CA LEU A 138 -11.19 17.98 1.29
C LEU A 138 -12.56 18.37 1.90
N ASP A 139 -13.45 18.90 1.08
CA ASP A 139 -14.88 19.00 1.39
C ASP A 139 -15.52 17.62 1.56
N ASP A 140 -16.60 17.55 2.34
CA ASP A 140 -17.23 16.28 2.73
C ASP A 140 -17.74 15.49 1.52
N ASP A 141 -18.28 16.18 0.50
CA ASP A 141 -18.75 15.56 -0.74
C ASP A 141 -17.58 14.97 -1.55
N CYS A 142 -16.50 15.72 -1.76
CA CYS A 142 -15.30 15.18 -2.40
C CYS A 142 -14.70 14.00 -1.63
N ILE A 143 -14.72 14.03 -0.29
CA ILE A 143 -14.25 12.89 0.53
C ILE A 143 -15.05 11.63 0.18
N GLN A 144 -16.38 11.71 0.11
CA GLN A 144 -17.22 10.57 -0.23
C GLN A 144 -17.00 10.09 -1.66
N GLU A 145 -16.88 10.99 -2.64
CA GLU A 145 -16.59 10.61 -4.03
C GLU A 145 -15.23 9.89 -4.16
N ILE A 146 -14.18 10.41 -3.51
CA ILE A 146 -12.84 9.81 -3.53
C ILE A 146 -12.85 8.44 -2.83
N LEU A 147 -13.55 8.31 -1.70
CA LEU A 147 -13.72 7.02 -1.01
C LEU A 147 -14.43 6.02 -1.91
N ASN A 148 -15.53 6.40 -2.55
CA ASN A 148 -16.25 5.51 -3.46
C ASN A 148 -15.37 5.07 -4.63
N ALA A 149 -14.57 5.97 -5.20
CA ALA A 149 -13.62 5.63 -6.25
C ALA A 149 -12.55 4.62 -5.76
N PHE A 150 -11.90 4.87 -4.62
CA PHE A 150 -10.91 3.92 -4.10
C PHE A 150 -11.54 2.60 -3.64
N ARG A 151 -12.76 2.62 -3.11
CA ARG A 151 -13.53 1.43 -2.73
C ARG A 151 -13.77 0.56 -3.95
N ASN A 152 -14.31 1.13 -5.02
CA ASN A 152 -14.55 0.40 -6.26
C ASN A 152 -13.24 -0.16 -6.84
N ALA A 153 -12.14 0.58 -6.74
CA ALA A 153 -10.83 0.08 -7.16
C ALA A 153 -10.37 -1.14 -6.36
N THR A 154 -10.54 -1.16 -5.04
CA THR A 154 -10.15 -2.30 -4.19
C THR A 154 -11.10 -3.49 -4.33
N HIS A 155 -12.40 -3.26 -4.57
CA HIS A 155 -13.36 -4.33 -4.87
C HIS A 155 -13.11 -4.99 -6.22
N CYS A 156 -12.81 -4.19 -7.26
CA CYS A 156 -12.50 -4.74 -8.59
C CYS A 156 -11.17 -5.51 -8.60
N ALA A 157 -10.22 -5.20 -7.72
CA ALA A 157 -8.91 -5.85 -7.67
C ALA A 157 -8.41 -6.02 -6.24
N ALA A 158 -8.88 -7.08 -5.57
CA ALA A 158 -8.57 -7.35 -4.17
C ALA A 158 -7.09 -7.58 -3.89
N GLU A 159 -6.32 -8.10 -4.84
CA GLU A 159 -4.88 -8.38 -4.67
C GLU A 159 -3.98 -7.19 -5.06
N TRP A 160 -4.57 -6.03 -5.40
CA TRP A 160 -3.80 -4.88 -5.88
C TRP A 160 -3.25 -4.01 -4.74
N ALA A 161 -2.02 -4.29 -4.32
CA ALA A 161 -1.34 -3.58 -3.23
C ALA A 161 -1.40 -2.04 -3.36
N LYS A 162 -1.16 -1.49 -4.57
CA LYS A 162 -1.16 -0.03 -4.79
C LYS A 162 -2.53 0.62 -4.56
N ALA A 163 -3.62 -0.09 -4.85
CA ALA A 163 -4.97 0.41 -4.60
C ALA A 163 -5.24 0.48 -3.08
N TRP A 164 -4.93 -0.59 -2.35
CA TRP A 164 -5.03 -0.63 -0.90
C TRP A 164 -4.14 0.40 -0.20
N HIS A 165 -2.92 0.60 -0.70
CA HIS A 165 -2.02 1.65 -0.24
C HIS A 165 -2.66 3.04 -0.37
N LYS A 166 -3.23 3.37 -1.54
CA LYS A 166 -3.90 4.67 -1.75
C LYS A 166 -5.16 4.82 -0.93
N TRP A 167 -5.94 3.76 -0.77
CA TRP A 167 -7.08 3.72 0.15
C TRP A 167 -6.64 4.08 1.58
N ALA A 168 -5.60 3.42 2.09
CA ALA A 168 -5.10 3.62 3.44
C ALA A 168 -4.55 5.04 3.65
N LEU A 169 -3.78 5.54 2.68
CA LEU A 169 -3.27 6.90 2.66
C LEU A 169 -4.38 7.95 2.71
N PHE A 170 -5.41 7.76 1.88
CA PHE A 170 -6.52 8.70 1.83
C PHE A 170 -7.28 8.73 3.16
N ASN A 171 -7.62 7.56 3.71
CA ASN A 171 -8.27 7.48 5.02
C ASN A 171 -7.42 8.10 6.14
N THR A 172 -6.10 7.96 6.09
CA THR A 172 -5.18 8.63 7.04
C THR A 172 -5.23 10.15 6.90
N ALA A 173 -5.26 10.66 5.67
CA ALA A 173 -5.39 12.10 5.39
C ALA A 173 -6.74 12.65 5.88
N VAL A 174 -7.83 11.94 5.61
CA VAL A 174 -9.18 12.29 6.08
C VAL A 174 -9.28 12.26 7.61
N LYS A 175 -8.67 11.26 8.27
CA LYS A 175 -8.53 11.21 9.73
C LYS A 175 -7.85 12.46 10.28
N SER A 176 -6.72 12.85 9.69
CA SER A 176 -6.01 14.07 10.10
C SER A 176 -6.87 15.32 9.88
N HIS A 177 -7.58 15.39 8.75
CA HIS A 177 -8.44 16.51 8.40
C HIS A 177 -9.57 16.72 9.42
N TYR A 178 -10.30 15.67 9.79
CA TYR A 178 -11.36 15.78 10.81
C TYR A 178 -10.82 16.01 12.22
N THR A 179 -9.65 15.46 12.54
CA THR A 179 -8.99 15.69 13.84
C THR A 179 -8.63 17.16 14.02
N LEU A 180 -8.07 17.81 12.98
CA LEU A 180 -7.72 19.23 13.02
C LEU A 180 -8.94 20.15 13.13
N ARG A 181 -10.11 19.70 12.63
CA ARG A 181 -11.38 20.42 12.76
C ARG A 181 -12.13 20.12 14.08
N GLY A 182 -11.59 19.28 14.95
CA GLY A 182 -12.20 18.93 16.25
C GLY A 182 -13.26 17.81 16.21
N PHE A 183 -13.43 17.13 15.07
CA PHE A 183 -14.42 16.05 14.91
C PHE A 183 -13.82 14.66 15.19
N SER A 184 -13.34 14.44 16.41
CA SER A 184 -12.62 13.21 16.80
C SER A 184 -13.44 11.92 16.65
N ASN A 185 -14.76 11.97 16.88
CA ASN A 185 -15.64 10.80 16.73
C ASN A 185 -15.70 10.29 15.29
N ILE A 186 -15.77 11.23 14.33
CA ILE A 186 -15.79 10.93 12.89
C ILE A 186 -14.41 10.44 12.46
N ALA A 187 -13.34 11.05 12.97
CA ALA A 187 -11.96 10.66 12.68
C ALA A 187 -11.68 9.18 13.02
N GLY A 188 -12.28 8.63 14.07
CA GLY A 188 -12.13 7.23 14.49
C GLY A 188 -12.56 6.21 13.43
N GLN A 189 -13.64 6.49 12.68
CA GLN A 189 -14.15 5.59 11.63
C GLN A 189 -13.12 5.43 10.48
N PHE A 190 -12.40 6.50 10.18
CA PHE A 190 -11.35 6.50 9.16
C PHE A 190 -10.08 5.78 9.62
N VAL A 191 -9.83 5.69 10.94
CA VAL A 191 -8.71 4.88 11.48
C VAL A 191 -8.91 3.41 11.13
N VAL A 192 -10.11 2.87 11.35
CA VAL A 192 -10.43 1.46 11.06
C VAL A 192 -10.23 1.15 9.57
N SER A 193 -10.71 2.04 8.71
CA SER A 193 -10.57 1.92 7.25
C SER A 193 -9.11 2.04 6.80
N ALA A 194 -8.32 2.93 7.41
CA ALA A 194 -6.89 3.07 7.13
C ALA A 194 -6.10 1.84 7.57
N VAL A 195 -6.32 1.35 8.79
CA VAL A 195 -5.69 0.15 9.35
C VAL A 195 -5.94 -1.06 8.45
N THR A 196 -7.20 -1.29 8.10
CA THR A 196 -7.60 -2.38 7.20
C THR A 196 -6.89 -2.27 5.84
N GLY A 197 -6.84 -1.05 5.27
CA GLY A 197 -6.14 -0.80 4.01
C GLY A 197 -4.64 -1.08 4.08
N TYR A 198 -3.95 -0.65 5.13
CA TYR A 198 -2.51 -0.94 5.27
C TYR A 198 -2.25 -2.44 5.39
N PHE A 199 -3.07 -3.19 6.15
CA PHE A 199 -2.90 -4.64 6.23
C PHE A 199 -3.04 -5.32 4.87
N HIS A 200 -4.06 -4.97 4.08
CA HIS A 200 -4.19 -5.50 2.72
C HIS A 200 -3.04 -5.08 1.79
N SER A 201 -2.61 -3.82 1.88
CA SER A 201 -1.44 -3.32 1.12
C SER A 201 -0.18 -4.13 1.42
N ILE A 202 0.09 -4.37 2.70
CA ILE A 202 1.25 -5.12 3.18
C ILE A 202 1.16 -6.59 2.77
N ALA A 203 -0.02 -7.22 2.95
CA ALA A 203 -0.24 -8.61 2.59
C ALA A 203 -0.06 -8.85 1.08
N CYS A 204 -0.63 -7.98 0.24
CA CYS A 204 -0.47 -8.08 -1.21
C CYS A 204 0.95 -7.69 -1.67
N GLY A 205 1.56 -6.70 -1.00
CA GLY A 205 2.89 -6.19 -1.30
C GLY A 205 4.01 -7.20 -1.05
N ALA A 206 3.82 -8.12 -0.10
CA ALA A 206 4.78 -9.20 0.18
C ALA A 206 5.07 -10.11 -1.03
N HIS A 207 4.13 -10.20 -1.98
CA HIS A 207 4.27 -10.97 -3.22
C HIS A 207 4.83 -10.14 -4.40
N ALA A 208 4.89 -8.82 -4.27
CA ALA A 208 5.39 -7.91 -5.29
C ALA A 208 6.87 -7.56 -5.04
N LYS A 209 7.66 -7.46 -6.11
CA LYS A 209 9.13 -7.24 -6.11
C LYS A 209 9.60 -5.84 -5.61
N GLY A 210 8.97 -5.28 -4.57
CA GLY A 210 9.32 -3.95 -4.00
C GLY A 210 9.20 -3.94 -2.48
N VAL A 211 10.33 -4.17 -1.79
CA VAL A 211 10.41 -4.24 -0.33
C VAL A 211 10.18 -2.86 0.33
N ASP A 212 10.58 -1.77 -0.32
CA ASP A 212 10.58 -0.42 0.28
C ASP A 212 9.19 0.16 0.52
N ASP A 213 8.24 -0.04 -0.40
CA ASP A 213 6.86 0.46 -0.26
C ASP A 213 6.15 -0.24 0.92
N SER A 214 6.44 -1.53 1.15
CA SER A 214 5.84 -2.29 2.25
C SER A 214 6.31 -1.82 3.62
N LEU A 215 7.59 -1.43 3.76
CA LEU A 215 8.12 -0.92 5.03
C LEU A 215 7.47 0.40 5.43
N GLN A 216 7.26 1.30 4.48
CA GLN A 216 6.59 2.57 4.73
C GLN A 216 5.17 2.35 5.25
N ASP A 217 4.44 1.41 4.65
CA ASP A 217 3.08 1.06 5.08
C ASP A 217 3.05 0.41 6.46
N ILE A 218 4.02 -0.46 6.78
CA ILE A 218 4.13 -1.03 8.13
C ILE A 218 4.38 0.07 9.17
N LEU A 219 5.27 1.03 8.91
CA LEU A 219 5.57 2.12 9.85
C LEU A 219 4.36 3.06 10.06
N ARG A 220 3.58 3.33 9.00
CA ARG A 220 2.32 4.07 9.10
C ARG A 220 1.28 3.31 9.90
N LEU A 221 1.16 2.00 9.67
CA LEU A 221 0.29 1.13 10.45
C LEU A 221 0.67 1.12 11.94
N LEU A 222 1.96 0.99 12.27
CA LEU A 222 2.45 1.08 13.65
C LEU A 222 2.11 2.43 14.29
N THR A 223 2.18 3.51 13.51
CA THR A 223 1.83 4.86 13.99
C THR A 223 0.35 4.95 14.35
N LEU A 224 -0.55 4.46 13.49
CA LEU A 224 -1.99 4.39 13.78
C LEU A 224 -2.29 3.47 14.97
N TRP A 225 -1.64 2.31 15.03
CA TRP A 225 -1.82 1.37 16.14
C TRP A 225 -1.42 1.99 17.49
N PHE A 226 -0.24 2.59 17.59
CA PHE A 226 0.24 3.10 18.88
C PHE A 226 -0.49 4.37 19.33
N ASN A 227 -1.03 5.16 18.41
CA ASN A 227 -1.74 6.39 18.74
C ASN A 227 -3.25 6.18 18.94
N ASP A 228 -3.88 5.37 18.10
CA ASP A 228 -5.35 5.24 18.03
C ASP A 228 -5.85 3.83 18.46
N GLY A 229 -4.97 2.93 18.87
CA GLY A 229 -5.28 1.53 19.20
C GLY A 229 -6.00 1.28 20.53
N SER A 230 -6.40 2.32 21.28
CA SER A 230 -7.25 2.19 22.48
C SER A 230 -8.68 1.79 22.15
N THR A 231 -9.16 2.14 20.96
CA THR A 231 -10.57 2.00 20.59
C THR A 231 -10.87 0.56 20.20
N THR A 232 -11.98 0.01 20.70
CA THR A 232 -12.37 -1.40 20.47
C THR A 232 -12.46 -1.76 18.99
N GLU A 233 -13.03 -0.88 18.16
CA GLU A 233 -13.14 -1.12 16.71
C GLU A 233 -11.76 -1.22 16.03
N VAL A 234 -10.82 -0.38 16.44
CA VAL A 234 -9.43 -0.39 15.94
C VAL A 234 -8.72 -1.64 16.42
N GLN A 235 -8.91 -2.05 17.68
CA GLN A 235 -8.35 -3.29 18.23
C GLN A 235 -8.83 -4.53 17.45
N LEU A 236 -10.13 -4.62 17.14
CA LEU A 236 -10.69 -5.71 16.34
C LEU A 236 -10.10 -5.72 14.92
N ALA A 237 -9.96 -4.55 14.30
CA ALA A 237 -9.34 -4.43 12.98
C ALA A 237 -7.86 -4.86 12.99
N LEU A 238 -7.11 -4.47 14.04
CA LEU A 238 -5.72 -4.89 14.26
C LEU A 238 -5.59 -6.40 14.43
N GLN A 239 -6.42 -7.01 15.28
CA GLN A 239 -6.42 -8.47 15.49
C GLN A 239 -6.68 -9.24 14.20
N LYS A 240 -7.70 -8.83 13.43
CA LYS A 240 -7.97 -9.40 12.09
C LYS A 240 -6.81 -9.16 11.13
N GLY A 241 -6.22 -7.98 11.13
CA GLY A 241 -5.11 -7.64 10.26
C GLY A 241 -3.82 -8.43 10.55
N PHE A 242 -3.52 -8.69 11.82
CA PHE A 242 -2.34 -9.47 12.21
C PHE A 242 -2.40 -10.91 11.66
N SER A 243 -3.57 -11.50 11.47
CA SER A 243 -3.68 -12.84 10.85
C SER A 243 -3.49 -12.82 9.33
N LEU A 244 -3.76 -11.70 8.66
CA LEU A 244 -3.62 -11.54 7.20
C LEU A 244 -2.15 -11.42 6.75
N VAL A 245 -1.29 -10.79 7.55
CA VAL A 245 0.10 -10.52 7.18
C VAL A 245 1.02 -11.67 7.61
N ASN A 246 1.93 -12.08 6.72
CA ASN A 246 2.94 -13.09 7.01
C ASN A 246 3.79 -12.69 8.23
N ILE A 247 4.06 -13.64 9.12
CA ILE A 247 4.80 -13.40 10.36
C ILE A 247 6.21 -12.83 10.10
N ASN A 248 6.83 -13.20 8.98
CA ASN A 248 8.15 -12.72 8.56
C ASN A 248 8.18 -11.21 8.29
N THR A 249 7.06 -10.60 7.91
CA THR A 249 6.98 -9.18 7.58
C THR A 249 7.23 -8.30 8.81
N TRP A 250 6.83 -8.75 9.99
CA TRP A 250 7.02 -8.02 11.25
C TRP A 250 8.48 -7.97 11.71
N LEU A 251 9.32 -8.84 11.16
CA LEU A 251 10.71 -8.99 11.58
C LEU A 251 11.55 -7.73 11.32
N VAL A 252 11.22 -6.98 10.27
CA VAL A 252 11.91 -5.74 9.91
C VAL A 252 11.63 -4.62 10.91
N VAL A 253 10.44 -4.63 11.53
CA VAL A 253 9.99 -3.60 12.48
C VAL A 253 9.95 -4.06 13.94
N LEU A 254 10.56 -5.21 14.22
CA LEU A 254 10.59 -5.78 15.55
C LEU A 254 11.19 -4.83 16.62
N PRO A 255 12.28 -4.07 16.35
CA PRO A 255 12.79 -3.10 17.31
C PRO A 255 11.77 -2.03 17.72
N GLN A 256 10.96 -1.54 16.78
CA GLN A 256 9.94 -0.52 17.00
C GLN A 256 8.80 -1.08 17.88
N ILE A 257 8.43 -2.34 17.68
CA ILE A 257 7.41 -3.04 18.49
C ILE A 257 7.92 -3.25 19.92
N ILE A 258 9.15 -3.77 20.09
CA ILE A 258 9.75 -4.00 21.42
C ILE A 258 9.93 -2.69 22.18
N ALA A 259 10.27 -1.59 21.50
CA ALA A 259 10.39 -0.29 22.13
C ALA A 259 9.09 0.17 22.83
N ARG A 260 7.92 -0.31 22.38
CA ARG A 260 6.60 0.04 22.91
C ARG A 260 5.96 -1.05 23.80
N ILE A 261 6.69 -2.12 24.15
CA ILE A 261 6.16 -3.25 24.94
C ILE A 261 5.57 -2.86 26.31
N HIS A 262 6.00 -1.72 26.86
CA HIS A 262 5.58 -1.18 28.15
C HIS A 262 4.62 0.01 28.00
N SER A 263 3.85 0.07 26.90
CA SER A 263 2.84 1.10 26.68
C SER A 263 1.87 1.20 27.87
N ASN A 264 1.50 2.44 28.25
CA ASN A 264 0.54 2.68 29.32
C ASN A 264 -0.88 2.19 28.96
N ASN A 265 -1.19 2.13 27.66
CA ASN A 265 -2.46 1.64 27.17
C ASN A 265 -2.51 0.10 27.20
N ARG A 266 -3.41 -0.45 28.03
CA ARG A 266 -3.60 -1.89 28.22
C ARG A 266 -3.94 -2.62 26.93
N ALA A 267 -4.86 -2.10 26.12
CA ALA A 267 -5.29 -2.73 24.87
C ALA A 267 -4.12 -2.83 23.87
N VAL A 268 -3.34 -1.75 23.71
CA VAL A 268 -2.15 -1.74 22.86
C VAL A 268 -1.11 -2.73 23.37
N ARG A 269 -0.86 -2.74 24.68
CA ARG A 269 0.12 -3.65 25.31
C ARG A 269 -0.23 -5.12 25.11
N GLU A 270 -1.50 -5.49 25.27
CA GLU A 270 -1.98 -6.86 25.04
C GLU A 270 -1.77 -7.30 23.58
N LEU A 271 -2.06 -6.43 22.61
CA LEU A 271 -1.81 -6.71 21.21
C LEU A 271 -0.31 -6.88 20.91
N ILE A 272 0.54 -6.03 21.50
CA ILE A 272 2.01 -6.13 21.32
C ILE A 272 2.49 -7.48 21.87
N GLN A 273 2.10 -7.84 23.09
CA GLN A 273 2.48 -9.11 23.69
C GLN A 273 1.99 -10.29 22.84
N SER A 274 0.73 -10.27 22.39
CA SER A 274 0.17 -11.33 21.54
C SER A 274 0.94 -11.49 20.23
N LEU A 275 1.31 -10.39 19.58
CA LEU A 275 2.08 -10.44 18.34
C LEU A 275 3.51 -10.95 18.58
N LEU A 276 4.19 -10.47 19.64
CA LEU A 276 5.55 -10.91 19.99
C LEU A 276 5.60 -12.40 20.36
N VAL A 277 4.61 -12.92 21.07
CA VAL A 277 4.50 -14.35 21.37
C VAL A 277 4.36 -15.15 20.07
N ARG A 278 3.50 -14.73 19.15
CA ARG A 278 3.33 -15.40 17.84
C ARG A 278 4.61 -15.38 16.99
N ILE A 279 5.34 -14.25 17.00
CA ILE A 279 6.65 -14.13 16.34
C ILE A 279 7.65 -15.07 17.00
N GLY A 280 7.72 -15.10 18.33
CA GLY A 280 8.64 -15.94 19.10
C GLY A 280 8.41 -17.44 18.89
N GLN A 281 7.15 -17.86 18.78
CA GLN A 281 6.78 -19.25 18.47
C GLN A 281 7.18 -19.65 17.04
N SER A 282 7.04 -18.75 16.07
CA SER A 282 7.35 -19.03 14.66
C SER A 282 8.85 -18.93 14.35
N HIS A 283 9.58 -18.06 15.06
CA HIS A 283 11.00 -17.80 14.85
C HIS A 283 11.79 -17.73 16.17
N PRO A 284 11.92 -18.85 16.92
CA PRO A 284 12.60 -18.83 18.21
C PRO A 284 14.07 -18.41 18.10
N GLN A 285 14.79 -18.92 17.09
CA GLN A 285 16.26 -18.78 16.97
C GLN A 285 16.73 -17.32 16.78
N ALA A 286 16.12 -16.58 15.86
CA ALA A 286 16.60 -15.25 15.47
C ALA A 286 16.05 -14.11 16.35
N ARG A 287 15.01 -14.36 17.15
CA ARG A 287 14.16 -13.30 17.73
C ARG A 287 14.11 -13.28 19.25
N MET A 288 14.77 -14.23 19.91
CA MET A 288 14.99 -14.20 21.35
C MET A 288 15.98 -13.12 21.78
N TYR A 289 17.05 -12.85 21.02
CA TYR A 289 18.07 -11.87 21.45
C TYR A 289 17.53 -10.46 21.70
N PRO A 290 16.73 -9.83 20.80
CA PRO A 290 16.16 -8.52 21.08
C PRO A 290 15.25 -8.48 22.32
N LEU A 291 14.51 -9.56 22.59
CA LEU A 291 13.67 -9.69 23.78
C LEU A 291 14.52 -9.90 25.04
N LEU A 292 15.52 -10.77 24.99
CA LEU A 292 16.43 -11.02 26.12
C LEU A 292 17.21 -9.77 26.51
N VAL A 293 17.63 -8.95 25.53
CA VAL A 293 18.23 -7.64 25.78
C VAL A 293 17.23 -6.71 26.49
N ALA A 294 15.96 -6.70 26.04
CA ALA A 294 14.93 -5.90 26.69
C ALA A 294 14.59 -6.36 28.13
N CYS A 295 14.79 -7.65 28.48
CA CYS A 295 14.67 -8.15 29.86
C CYS A 295 15.75 -7.59 30.82
N LYS A 296 16.86 -7.04 30.31
CA LYS A 296 17.91 -6.39 31.11
C LYS A 296 17.70 -4.88 31.26
N SER A 297 16.56 -4.35 30.81
CA SER A 297 16.19 -2.94 30.93
C SER A 297 16.17 -2.46 32.38
N ILE A 298 16.61 -1.22 32.59
CA ILE A 298 16.55 -0.49 33.89
C ILE A 298 15.09 -0.26 34.31
N SER A 299 14.19 -0.01 33.35
CA SER A 299 12.76 0.15 33.62
C SER A 299 12.13 -1.18 34.05
N SER A 300 11.56 -1.20 35.27
CA SER A 300 10.88 -2.36 35.86
C SER A 300 9.67 -2.81 35.04
N LEU A 301 8.85 -1.86 34.57
CA LEU A 301 7.68 -2.14 33.73
C LEU A 301 8.07 -2.82 32.42
N ARG A 302 9.13 -2.32 31.76
CA ARG A 302 9.66 -2.92 30.53
C ARG A 302 10.22 -4.32 30.78
N LYS A 303 10.96 -4.50 31.87
CA LYS A 303 11.49 -5.80 32.27
C LYS A 303 10.36 -6.80 32.51
N GLN A 304 9.33 -6.44 33.28
CA GLN A 304 8.19 -7.31 33.56
C GLN A 304 7.43 -7.69 32.29
N ALA A 305 7.05 -6.71 31.46
CA ALA A 305 6.29 -6.97 30.23
C ALA A 305 7.08 -7.84 29.22
N THR A 306 8.40 -7.70 29.18
CA THR A 306 9.25 -8.53 28.32
C THR A 306 9.41 -9.94 28.90
N GLN A 307 9.57 -10.07 30.22
CA GLN A 307 9.67 -11.37 30.88
C GLN A 307 8.40 -12.19 30.68
N GLU A 308 7.22 -11.57 30.79
CA GLU A 308 5.93 -12.24 30.50
C GLU A 308 5.86 -12.82 29.07
N VAL A 309 6.43 -12.12 28.08
CA VAL A 309 6.49 -12.62 26.69
C VAL A 309 7.49 -13.77 26.58
N VAL A 310 8.67 -13.63 27.18
CA VAL A 310 9.71 -14.69 27.18
C VAL A 310 9.19 -15.96 27.84
N ASP A 311 8.50 -15.86 28.97
CA ASP A 311 7.93 -17.01 29.68
C ASP A 311 6.85 -17.72 28.85
N LYS A 312 6.00 -16.97 28.13
CA LYS A 312 5.03 -17.53 27.18
C LYS A 312 5.70 -18.22 25.99
N VAL A 313 6.82 -17.70 25.49
CA VAL A 313 7.58 -18.35 24.41
C VAL A 313 8.32 -19.59 24.93
N ARG A 314 8.84 -19.55 26.16
CA ARG A 314 9.50 -20.69 26.84
C ARG A 314 8.58 -21.91 26.94
N GLN A 315 7.28 -21.71 27.15
CA GLN A 315 6.30 -22.81 27.16
C GLN A 315 6.26 -23.60 25.84
N HIS A 316 6.63 -22.98 24.71
CA HIS A 316 6.67 -23.64 23.40
C HIS A 316 8.07 -24.11 23.00
N SER A 317 9.10 -23.31 23.31
CA SER A 317 10.48 -23.53 22.85
C SER A 317 11.50 -23.41 23.98
N GLY A 318 11.26 -24.09 25.10
CA GLY A 318 12.00 -23.92 26.35
C GLY A 318 13.51 -24.08 26.23
N VAL A 319 13.98 -25.18 25.61
CA VAL A 319 15.40 -25.48 25.42
C VAL A 319 16.12 -24.32 24.72
N LEU A 320 15.53 -23.82 23.64
CA LEU A 320 16.13 -22.74 22.86
C LEU A 320 16.14 -21.40 23.62
N VAL A 321 15.07 -21.10 24.36
CA VAL A 321 15.01 -19.91 25.21
C VAL A 321 16.12 -19.95 26.27
N ASP A 322 16.34 -21.11 26.86
CA ASP A 322 17.35 -21.31 27.90
C ASP A 322 18.78 -21.19 27.33
N GLU A 323 19.05 -21.81 26.18
CA GLU A 323 20.32 -21.65 25.45
C GLU A 323 20.57 -20.19 25.06
N ALA A 324 19.59 -19.50 24.48
CA ALA A 324 19.72 -18.10 24.09
C ALA A 324 19.93 -17.18 25.30
N GLN A 325 19.29 -17.47 26.44
CA GLN A 325 19.47 -16.72 27.68
C GLN A 325 20.88 -16.90 28.26
N LEU A 326 21.41 -18.12 28.20
CA LEU A 326 22.79 -18.42 28.61
C LEU A 326 23.79 -17.66 27.73
N VAL A 327 23.68 -17.77 26.40
CA VAL A 327 24.55 -17.07 25.46
C VAL A 327 24.49 -15.56 25.63
N SER A 328 23.29 -14.98 25.78
CA SER A 328 23.12 -13.54 26.01
C SER A 328 23.82 -13.07 27.29
N THR A 329 23.72 -13.85 28.37
CA THR A 329 24.35 -13.52 29.65
C THR A 329 25.87 -13.58 29.57
N GLU A 330 26.42 -14.61 28.94
CA GLU A 330 27.88 -14.75 28.77
C GLU A 330 28.44 -13.70 27.80
N LEU A 331 27.73 -13.35 26.72
CA LEU A 331 28.17 -12.26 25.82
C LEU A 331 28.26 -10.91 26.53
N ILE A 332 27.29 -10.57 27.39
CA ILE A 332 27.35 -9.34 28.19
C ILE A 332 28.55 -9.39 29.16
N ARG A 333 28.77 -10.54 29.81
CA ARG A 333 29.89 -10.75 30.72
C ARG A 333 31.25 -10.63 30.02
N MET A 334 31.36 -11.11 28.78
CA MET A 334 32.59 -10.98 27.98
C MET A 334 32.79 -9.57 27.42
N ALA A 335 31.72 -8.85 27.12
CA ALA A 335 31.78 -7.50 26.54
C ALA A 335 32.17 -6.40 27.53
N ILE A 336 32.05 -6.66 28.83
CA ILE A 336 32.46 -5.74 29.89
C ILE A 336 33.35 -6.54 30.85
N LEU A 337 34.67 -6.39 30.71
CA LEU A 337 35.59 -7.04 31.64
C LEU A 337 35.47 -6.42 33.03
N TRP A 338 35.65 -7.24 34.06
CA TRP A 338 35.63 -6.78 35.45
C TRP A 338 36.56 -5.58 35.69
N HIS A 339 37.75 -5.57 35.07
CA HIS A 339 38.68 -4.45 35.14
C HIS A 339 38.14 -3.14 34.52
N GLU A 340 37.30 -3.21 33.48
CA GLU A 340 36.67 -2.04 32.87
C GLU A 340 35.52 -1.48 33.72
N MET A 341 34.82 -2.33 34.48
CA MET A 341 33.80 -1.89 35.44
C MET A 341 34.43 -1.15 36.62
N TRP A 342 35.57 -1.64 37.11
CA TRP A 342 36.30 -1.01 38.21
C TRP A 342 36.95 0.33 37.85
N MET A 343 37.29 0.56 36.58
CA MET A 343 37.87 1.83 36.10
C MET A 343 36.82 2.90 35.75
N ARG A 344 35.51 2.55 35.73
CA ARG A 344 34.40 3.47 35.46
C ARG A 344 33.64 3.94 36.72
N HIS A 345 34.03 3.45 37.89
CA HIS A 345 33.67 4.01 39.20
C HIS A 345 34.83 4.83 39.72
#